data_AF-O43983-F1
#
_entry.id   AF-O43983-F1
#
_cell.length_a   1.000
_cell.length_b   1.000
_cell.length_c   1.000
_cell.angle_alpha   90.00
_cell.angle_beta   90.00
_cell.angle_gamma   90.00
#
_symmetry.space_group_name_H-M   'P 1'
#
loop_
_entity.id
_entity.type
_entity.pdbx_description
1 polymer ?
#
loop_
_entity_poly.entity_id
_entity_poly.type
_entity_poly.pdbx_seq_one_letter_code
_entity_poly.pdbx_strand_id
1 'polypeptide(L)' 'CTSGVACTPGCKYTEWSTWSSCDCSGTQTRDRVVTFPEGVIDATCQSSKDTRSCSKPEGCTETAPDSGDATL' A
#
# COMPACT_ATOMS: atom_id res chain seq x y z
N CYS A 1 -0.27 24.84 -7.26
CA CYS A 1 0.58 25.80 -6.53
C CYS A 1 1.76 26.18 -7.43
N THR A 2 2.06 27.47 -7.50
CA THR A 2 3.14 28.07 -8.31
C THR A 2 4.48 27.92 -7.58
N SER A 3 5.52 27.69 -8.37
CA SER A 3 6.90 27.44 -7.97
C SER A 3 7.40 28.44 -6.91
N GLY A 4 7.85 27.95 -5.75
CA GLY A 4 8.57 28.74 -4.74
C GLY A 4 7.95 28.79 -3.34
N VAL A 5 6.67 28.43 -3.17
CA VAL A 5 6.11 28.13 -1.84
C VAL A 5 6.11 26.62 -1.71
N ALA A 6 6.71 26.08 -0.64
CA ALA A 6 6.44 24.68 -0.29
C ALA A 6 4.92 24.59 -0.14
N CYS A 7 4.24 23.93 -1.08
CA CYS A 7 2.83 23.60 -0.94
C CYS A 7 2.80 22.69 0.29
N THR A 8 2.70 23.29 1.47
CA THR A 8 2.85 22.55 2.72
C THR A 8 1.58 21.73 2.74
N PRO A 9 1.64 20.42 2.49
CA PRO A 9 0.42 19.64 2.51
C PRO A 9 -0.07 19.78 3.95
N GLY A 10 -1.28 20.29 4.15
CA GLY A 10 -1.91 20.26 5.48
C GLY A 10 -1.97 18.84 6.05
N CYS A 11 -1.71 17.85 5.20
CA CYS A 11 -1.50 16.44 5.49
C CYS A 11 -0.23 16.23 6.34
N LYS A 12 -0.43 16.04 7.64
CA LYS A 12 0.54 15.38 8.50
C LYS A 12 0.28 13.89 8.44
N TYR A 13 1.32 13.09 8.30
CA TYR A 13 1.17 11.63 8.32
C TYR A 13 1.72 11.08 9.62
N THR A 14 1.06 10.08 10.19
CA THR A 14 1.63 9.30 11.28
C THR A 14 2.77 8.42 10.78
N GLU A 15 3.47 7.79 11.71
CA GLU A 15 4.39 6.71 11.36
C GLU A 15 3.63 5.61 10.59
N TRP A 16 4.34 4.97 9.68
CA TRP A 16 3.81 3.83 8.94
C TRP A 16 3.57 2.67 9.88
N SER A 17 2.45 1.97 9.67
CA SER A 17 2.25 0.67 10.30
C SER A 17 3.30 -0.32 9.81
N THR A 18 3.50 -1.38 10.58
CA THR A 18 4.29 -2.54 10.14
C THR A 18 3.73 -3.09 8.84
N TRP A 19 4.62 -3.54 7.96
CA TRP A 19 4.19 -4.19 6.73
C TRP A 19 3.39 -5.46 7.03
N SER A 20 2.30 -5.64 6.29
CA SER A 20 1.56 -6.90 6.30
C SER A 20 2.45 -8.05 5.81
N SER A 21 2.06 -9.27 6.16
CA SER A 21 2.66 -10.48 5.58
C SER A 21 2.61 -10.44 4.06
N CYS A 22 3.63 -11.00 3.41
CA CYS A 22 3.66 -11.06 1.96
C CYS A 22 2.53 -11.96 1.44
N ASP A 23 1.69 -11.43 0.56
CA ASP A 23 0.65 -12.17 -0.12
C ASP A 23 1.24 -13.17 -1.13
N CYS A 24 0.44 -14.15 -1.53
CA CYS A 24 0.83 -15.13 -2.55
C CYS A 24 1.13 -14.52 -3.93
N SER A 25 0.69 -13.29 -4.17
CA SER A 25 1.04 -12.50 -5.36
C SER A 25 2.42 -11.83 -5.24
N GLY A 26 3.18 -12.07 -4.17
CA GLY A 26 4.48 -11.44 -3.95
C GLY A 26 4.38 -9.95 -3.62
N THR A 27 3.28 -9.53 -2.99
CA THR A 27 3.00 -8.14 -2.64
C THR A 27 2.68 -8.01 -1.16
N GLN A 28 3.11 -6.93 -0.53
CA GLN A 28 2.73 -6.59 0.85
C GLN A 28 2.29 -5.14 0.91
N THR A 29 1.37 -4.86 1.81
CA THR A 29 0.76 -3.54 1.99
C THR A 29 1.05 -3.00 3.39
N ARG A 30 1.09 -1.67 3.50
CA ARG A 30 1.08 -0.97 4.80
C ARG A 30 0.23 0.28 4.70
N ASP A 31 -0.18 0.75 5.86
CA ASP A 31 -1.07 1.89 6.02
C ASP A 31 -0.51 2.88 7.04
N ARG A 32 -0.82 4.16 6.85
CA ARG A 32 -0.59 5.23 7.84
C ARG A 32 -1.82 6.12 7.92
N VAL A 33 -1.95 6.87 9.01
CA VAL A 33 -3.06 7.81 9.17
C VAL A 33 -2.64 9.18 8.67
N VAL A 34 -3.55 9.83 7.92
CA VAL A 34 -3.41 11.24 7.56
C VAL A 34 -4.17 12.07 8.57
N THR A 35 -3.49 13.04 9.14
CA THR A 35 -3.99 13.96 10.15
C THR A 35 -3.88 15.39 9.62
N PHE A 36 -4.86 16.22 9.98
CA PHE A 36 -4.94 17.60 9.53
C PHE A 36 -4.95 18.52 10.74
N PRO A 37 -4.24 19.67 10.70
CA PRO A 37 -4.44 20.71 11.69
C PRO A 37 -5.84 21.30 11.55
N GLU A 38 -6.39 21.80 12.67
CA GLU A 38 -7.70 22.46 12.67
C GLU A 38 -7.74 23.61 11.64
N GLY A 39 -8.84 23.67 10.88
CA GLY A 39 -9.07 24.67 9.84
C GLY A 39 -8.63 24.27 8.42
N VAL A 40 -8.03 23.09 8.23
CA VAL A 40 -7.75 22.55 6.89
C VAL A 40 -8.94 21.75 6.39
N ILE A 41 -9.63 22.27 5.37
CA ILE A 41 -10.83 21.67 4.80
C ILE A 41 -10.62 21.07 3.40
N ASP A 42 -9.54 21.43 2.71
CA ASP A 42 -9.29 21.08 1.29
C ASP A 42 -7.83 20.67 1.00
N ALA A 43 -7.23 19.81 1.82
CA ALA A 43 -5.87 19.33 1.57
C ALA A 43 -5.83 18.10 0.64
N THR A 44 -5.20 18.25 -0.52
CA THR A 44 -4.88 17.12 -1.41
C THR A 44 -3.68 16.36 -0.86
N CYS A 45 -3.93 15.21 -0.22
CA CYS A 45 -2.90 14.34 0.33
C CYS A 45 -2.47 13.26 -0.64
N GLN A 46 -1.21 12.84 -0.50
CA GLN A 46 -0.73 11.60 -1.11
C GLN A 46 -1.37 10.41 -0.40
N SER A 47 -1.29 9.24 -1.03
CA SER A 47 -1.87 8.01 -0.51
C SER A 47 -1.38 7.69 0.91
N SER A 48 -2.34 7.29 1.74
CA SER A 48 -2.12 6.76 3.09
C SER A 48 -1.82 5.26 3.08
N LYS A 49 -1.82 4.65 1.90
CA LYS A 49 -1.50 3.25 1.65
C LYS A 49 -0.28 3.15 0.75
N ASP A 50 0.55 2.18 1.03
CA ASP A 50 1.77 1.90 0.27
C ASP A 50 1.87 0.40 0.03
N THR A 51 2.29 0.05 -1.18
CA THR A 51 2.34 -1.32 -1.66
C THR A 51 3.71 -1.59 -2.23
N ARG A 52 4.33 -2.71 -1.84
CA ARG A 52 5.65 -3.10 -2.36
C ARG A 52 5.71 -4.59 -2.69
N SER A 53 6.63 -4.91 -3.58
CA SER A 53 7.00 -6.29 -3.88
C SER A 53 7.71 -6.95 -2.69
N CYS A 54 7.53 -8.25 -2.55
CA CYS A 54 8.09 -9.05 -1.48
C CYS A 54 8.32 -10.49 -1.91
N SER A 55 9.15 -11.20 -1.15
CA SER A 55 9.35 -12.62 -1.32
C SER A 55 8.09 -13.37 -0.91
N LYS A 56 7.47 -14.02 -1.91
CA LYS A 56 6.30 -14.88 -1.74
C LYS A 56 6.56 -15.93 -0.65
N PRO A 57 5.65 -16.13 0.31
CA PRO A 57 5.88 -17.08 1.39
C PRO A 57 5.80 -18.52 0.89
N GLU A 58 6.53 -19.41 1.57
CA GLU A 58 6.52 -20.84 1.27
C GLU A 58 5.15 -21.43 1.66
N GLY A 59 4.44 -22.00 0.69
CA GLY A 59 3.05 -22.44 0.85
C GLY A 59 2.07 -21.72 -0.08
N CYS A 60 2.51 -20.64 -0.72
CA CYS A 60 1.78 -20.10 -1.86
C CYS A 60 2.11 -20.90 -3.12
N THR A 61 1.60 -22.12 -3.24
CA THR A 61 1.55 -22.76 -4.55
C THR A 61 0.48 -22.02 -5.33
N GLU A 62 0.85 -21.50 -6.50
CA GLU A 62 -0.15 -21.10 -7.48
C GLU A 62 -0.80 -22.39 -7.96
N THR A 63 -1.73 -22.92 -7.17
CA THR A 63 -2.64 -23.94 -7.68
C THR A 63 -3.58 -23.19 -8.60
N ALA A 64 -3.08 -22.84 -9.79
CA ALA A 64 -3.95 -22.61 -10.91
C ALA A 64 -4.90 -23.81 -10.97
N PRO A 65 -6.23 -23.64 -10.97
CA PRO A 65 -7.14 -24.72 -11.27
C PRO A 65 -7.05 -25.01 -12.77
N ASP A 66 -5.89 -25.43 -13.28
CA ASP A 66 -5.75 -26.02 -14.61
C ASP A 66 -4.41 -26.77 -14.75
N SER A 67 -4.34 -27.89 -14.07
CA SER A 67 -3.63 -29.07 -14.60
C SER A 67 -4.36 -30.29 -14.07
N GLY A 68 -5.63 -30.39 -14.47
CA GLY A 68 -6.26 -31.68 -14.60
C GLY A 68 -5.54 -32.42 -15.71
N ASP A 69 -4.52 -33.18 -15.33
CA ASP A 69 -3.99 -34.28 -16.11
C ASP A 69 -5.17 -35.23 -16.39
N ALA A 70 -5.85 -35.00 -17.51
CA ALA A 70 -6.83 -35.92 -18.05
C ALA A 70 -6.09 -36.88 -18.98
N THR A 71 -5.24 -37.72 -18.39
CA THR A 71 -4.75 -38.92 -19.06
C THR A 71 -5.65 -40.09 -18.67
N LEU A 72 -6.72 -40.35 -19.43
CA LEU A 72 -7.32 -41.68 -19.63
C LEU A 72 -8.02 -41.77 -20.98
#